data_AF-A0A811Z326-F1
#
_entry.id   AF-A0A811Z326-F1
#
_cell.length_a   1.000
_cell.length_b   1.000
_cell.length_c   1.000
_cell.angle_alpha   90.00
_cell.angle_beta   90.00
_cell.angle_gamma   90.00
#
_symmetry.space_group_name_H-M   'P 1'
#
loop_
_entity.id
_entity.type
_entity.pdbx_description
1 polymer ?
#
loop_
_entity_poly.entity_id
_entity_poly.type
_entity_poly.pdbx_seq_one_letter_code
_entity_poly.pdbx_strand_id
1 'polypeptide(L)'
;MPVTYAQHMTEAEQQQLIDNHFLFDKPMSPLLLASGMACDWPDACGIWHNDNKTFLVWINEEDHLQVISMQKGGNMKEVFARFCNGLTQIETLFKSKNYEFMWNPHLGYILTCPSNLGTGLRAGVHIKLPLLGKHEKFLEVLKWLRLQKRGTGGVDTAAVGGVFDVSNADRLGFSEVELVQIVVDGVKLLSEMEQHLPPPPTPLLPNLLPGQCPPCIPLLFATWQLSP
;
A
#
# COMPACT_ATOMS: atom_id res chain seq x y z
N MET A 1 -19.16 13.73 -4.71
CA MET A 1 -18.58 13.89 -6.06
C MET A 1 -19.04 12.75 -6.95
N PRO A 2 -19.19 12.97 -8.28
CA PRO A 2 -19.52 11.91 -9.23
C PRO A 2 -18.35 10.91 -9.37
N VAL A 3 -18.65 9.70 -9.83
CA VAL A 3 -17.63 8.72 -10.26
C VAL A 3 -16.93 9.27 -11.48
N THR A 4 -15.59 9.20 -11.50
CA THR A 4 -14.80 9.47 -12.70
C THR A 4 -14.54 8.14 -13.41
N TYR A 5 -15.22 7.92 -14.53
CA TYR A 5 -15.01 6.74 -15.36
C TYR A 5 -13.71 6.84 -16.14
N ALA A 6 -12.98 5.73 -16.23
CA ALA A 6 -11.69 5.68 -16.91
C ALA A 6 -11.79 6.05 -18.40
N GLN A 7 -12.90 5.72 -19.06
CA GLN A 7 -13.19 6.10 -20.45
C GLN A 7 -13.31 7.61 -20.70
N HIS A 8 -13.47 8.43 -19.65
CA HIS A 8 -13.61 9.88 -19.74
C HIS A 8 -12.41 10.64 -19.17
N MET A 9 -11.37 9.94 -18.72
CA MET A 9 -10.13 10.57 -18.24
C MET A 9 -9.19 10.86 -19.42
N THR A 10 -8.48 11.99 -19.35
CA THR A 10 -7.33 12.19 -20.21
C THR A 10 -6.17 11.28 -19.77
N GLU A 11 -5.28 10.93 -20.70
CA GLU A 11 -4.09 10.12 -20.37
C GLU A 11 -3.22 10.78 -19.28
N ALA A 12 -3.13 12.11 -19.29
CA ALA A 12 -2.38 12.87 -18.29
C ALA A 12 -3.01 12.78 -16.89
N GLU A 13 -4.34 12.88 -16.77
CA GLU A 13 -5.05 12.70 -15.50
C GLU A 13 -4.92 11.27 -15.00
N GLN A 14 -5.08 10.29 -15.89
CA GLN A 14 -4.92 8.88 -15.57
C GLN A 14 -3.51 8.61 -15.01
N GLN A 15 -2.47 9.06 -15.72
CA GLN A 15 -1.09 8.89 -15.30
C GLN A 15 -0.82 9.60 -13.97
N GLN A 16 -1.31 10.83 -13.79
CA GLN A 16 -1.16 11.56 -12.53
C GLN A 16 -1.82 10.82 -11.35
N LEU A 17 -2.99 10.19 -11.56
CA LEU A 17 -3.64 9.42 -10.50
C LEU A 17 -2.89 8.12 -10.20
N ILE A 18 -2.34 7.45 -11.22
CA ILE A 18 -1.48 6.26 -11.06
C ILE A 18 -0.20 6.63 -10.29
N ASP A 19 0.48 7.71 -10.69
CA ASP A 19 1.73 8.18 -10.06
C ASP A 19 1.53 8.56 -8.59
N ASN A 20 0.33 9.03 -8.23
CA ASN A 20 -0.02 9.33 -6.84
C ASN A 20 -0.55 8.11 -6.06
N HIS A 21 -0.50 6.91 -6.64
CA HIS A 21 -1.02 5.66 -6.09
C HIS A 21 -2.53 5.69 -5.80
N PHE A 22 -3.29 6.49 -6.55
CA PHE A 22 -4.74 6.64 -6.38
C PHE A 22 -5.56 5.80 -7.35
N LEU A 23 -5.05 5.52 -8.55
CA LEU A 23 -5.75 4.74 -9.58
C LEU A 23 -5.01 3.42 -9.83
N PHE A 24 -5.78 2.38 -10.16
CA PHE A 24 -5.24 1.11 -10.62
C PHE A 24 -4.47 1.26 -11.94
N ASP A 25 -3.49 0.37 -12.15
CA ASP A 25 -2.78 0.28 -13.41
C ASP A 25 -3.69 -0.26 -14.53
N LYS A 26 -3.28 -0.07 -15.79
CA LYS A 26 -3.93 -0.79 -16.90
C LYS A 26 -3.80 -2.31 -16.63
N PRO A 27 -4.82 -3.12 -16.97
CA PRO A 27 -4.83 -4.54 -16.66
C PRO A 27 -3.82 -5.30 -17.54
N MET A 28 -2.56 -5.25 -17.14
CA MET A 28 -1.44 -5.90 -17.82
C MET A 28 -0.99 -7.17 -17.08
N SER A 29 -1.53 -7.41 -15.88
CA SER A 29 -1.20 -8.59 -15.08
C SER A 29 -1.65 -9.87 -15.81
N PRO A 30 -0.78 -10.89 -15.95
CA PRO A 30 -1.17 -12.18 -16.51
C PRO A 30 -2.35 -12.82 -15.79
N LEU A 31 -2.52 -12.55 -14.49
CA LEU A 31 -3.65 -13.07 -13.72
C LEU A 31 -4.98 -12.49 -14.21
N LEU A 32 -5.05 -11.16 -14.36
CA LEU A 32 -6.25 -10.46 -14.85
C LEU A 32 -6.57 -10.81 -16.31
N LEU A 33 -5.54 -10.91 -17.15
CA LEU A 33 -5.71 -11.23 -18.56
C LEU A 33 -6.17 -12.69 -18.76
N ALA A 34 -5.55 -13.64 -18.07
CA ALA A 34 -5.86 -15.06 -18.22
C ALA A 34 -7.22 -15.46 -17.60
N SER A 35 -7.69 -14.71 -16.61
CA SER A 35 -9.02 -14.90 -16.00
C SER A 35 -10.16 -14.23 -16.77
N GLY A 36 -9.85 -13.41 -17.78
CA GLY A 36 -10.85 -12.66 -18.56
C GLY A 36 -11.36 -11.39 -17.87
N MET A 37 -10.69 -10.93 -16.81
CA MET A 37 -11.12 -9.74 -16.04
C MET A 37 -10.85 -8.42 -16.78
N ALA A 38 -10.03 -8.44 -17.82
CA ALA A 38 -9.75 -7.29 -18.67
C ALA A 38 -10.70 -7.14 -19.88
N CYS A 39 -11.75 -7.97 -19.98
CA CYS A 39 -12.74 -7.89 -21.05
C CYS A 39 -13.38 -6.49 -21.10
N ASP A 40 -13.51 -5.95 -22.30
CA ASP A 40 -14.19 -4.67 -22.59
C ASP A 40 -13.58 -3.42 -21.91
N TRP A 41 -12.34 -3.52 -21.41
CA TRP A 41 -11.64 -2.39 -20.80
C TRP A 41 -11.59 -1.15 -21.72
N PRO A 42 -11.85 0.08 -21.22
CA PRO A 42 -12.16 0.47 -19.83
C PRO A 42 -13.66 0.66 -19.53
N ASP A 43 -14.56 -0.02 -20.25
CA ASP A 43 -16.01 0.13 -20.07
C ASP A 43 -16.42 -0.15 -18.61
N ALA A 44 -17.30 0.70 -18.06
CA ALA A 44 -17.81 0.66 -16.68
C ALA A 44 -16.75 0.64 -15.56
N CYS A 45 -15.46 0.85 -15.88
CA CYS A 45 -14.37 0.94 -14.92
C CYS A 45 -14.21 2.39 -14.45
N GLY A 46 -13.93 2.60 -13.18
CA GLY A 46 -13.76 3.95 -12.67
C GLY A 46 -13.28 4.07 -11.24
N ILE A 47 -13.16 5.32 -10.81
CA ILE A 47 -12.76 5.68 -9.45
C ILE A 47 -13.72 6.71 -8.89
N TRP A 48 -14.05 6.54 -7.62
CA TRP A 48 -14.62 7.56 -6.78
C TRP A 48 -13.62 7.92 -5.68
N HIS A 49 -13.55 9.20 -5.30
CA HIS A 49 -12.78 9.60 -4.12
C HIS A 49 -13.42 10.83 -3.44
N ASN A 50 -13.10 11.04 -2.17
CA ASN A 50 -13.42 12.29 -1.50
C ASN A 50 -12.48 13.43 -1.94
N ASP A 51 -12.83 14.68 -1.63
CA ASP A 51 -12.07 15.87 -2.05
C ASP A 51 -10.60 15.81 -1.60
N ASN A 52 -10.37 15.27 -0.40
CA ASN A 52 -9.05 15.15 0.21
C ASN A 52 -8.23 13.95 -0.32
N LYS A 53 -8.79 13.10 -1.20
CA LYS A 53 -8.15 11.86 -1.70
C LYS A 53 -7.61 10.95 -0.59
N THR A 54 -8.34 10.89 0.52
CA THR A 54 -8.02 10.05 1.71
C THR A 54 -8.96 8.86 1.86
N PHE A 55 -10.04 8.83 1.07
CA PHE A 55 -10.98 7.73 0.96
C PHE A 55 -11.38 7.59 -0.50
N LEU A 56 -11.10 6.43 -1.09
CA LEU A 56 -11.26 6.14 -2.51
C LEU A 56 -12.01 4.82 -2.67
N VAL A 57 -12.68 4.65 -3.81
CA VAL A 57 -13.35 3.41 -4.20
C VAL A 57 -13.05 3.16 -5.66
N TRP A 58 -12.35 2.07 -5.97
CA TRP A 58 -12.23 1.59 -7.35
C TRP A 58 -13.45 0.76 -7.70
N ILE A 59 -13.90 0.86 -8.94
CA ILE A 59 -15.13 0.24 -9.44
C ILE A 59 -14.76 -0.60 -10.65
N ASN A 60 -15.15 -1.88 -10.61
CA ASN A 60 -15.00 -2.87 -11.69
C ASN A 60 -13.56 -3.05 -12.18
N GLU A 61 -12.62 -3.26 -11.26
CA GLU A 61 -11.25 -3.68 -11.62
C GLU A 61 -11.06 -5.17 -11.25
N GLU A 62 -10.34 -5.52 -10.18
CA GLU A 62 -10.19 -6.91 -9.73
C GLU A 62 -11.49 -7.46 -9.10
N ASP A 63 -12.22 -6.57 -8.43
CA ASP A 63 -13.49 -6.83 -7.77
C ASP A 63 -14.50 -5.73 -8.14
N HIS A 64 -15.78 -5.95 -7.82
CA HIS A 64 -16.82 -4.92 -8.04
C HIS A 64 -16.44 -3.59 -7.37
N LEU A 65 -15.91 -3.65 -6.15
CA LEU A 65 -15.50 -2.49 -5.37
C LEU A 65 -14.21 -2.79 -4.60
N GLN A 66 -13.26 -1.87 -4.69
CA GLN A 66 -12.10 -1.83 -3.79
C GLN A 66 -12.13 -0.53 -2.99
N VAL A 67 -12.49 -0.63 -1.72
CA VAL A 67 -12.58 0.51 -0.81
C VAL A 67 -11.21 0.76 -0.17
N ILE A 68 -10.72 1.99 -0.27
CA ILE A 68 -9.36 2.36 0.11
C ILE A 68 -9.43 3.57 1.05
N SER A 69 -8.73 3.49 2.19
CA SER A 69 -8.45 4.62 3.05
C SER A 69 -6.94 4.76 3.18
N MET A 70 -6.41 5.96 2.92
CA MET A 70 -4.96 6.20 2.95
C MET A 70 -4.66 7.64 3.37
N GLN A 71 -3.47 7.87 3.89
CA GLN A 71 -2.92 9.20 4.14
C GLN A 71 -1.39 9.13 4.26
N LYS A 72 -0.72 10.29 4.20
CA LYS A 72 0.70 10.39 4.54
C LYS A 72 0.91 10.29 6.06
N GLY A 73 2.07 9.77 6.47
CA GLY A 73 2.42 9.58 7.88
C GLY A 73 1.97 8.24 8.44
N GLY A 74 2.19 8.03 9.75
CA GLY A 74 2.02 6.73 10.41
C GLY A 74 0.74 6.56 11.24
N ASN A 75 -0.28 7.41 11.08
CA ASN A 75 -1.49 7.36 11.91
C ASN A 75 -2.48 6.29 11.43
N MET A 76 -2.11 5.01 11.57
CA MET A 76 -2.93 3.86 11.16
C MET A 76 -4.33 3.87 11.79
N LYS A 77 -4.44 4.33 13.05
CA LYS A 77 -5.72 4.41 13.75
C LYS A 77 -6.73 5.32 13.05
N GLU A 78 -6.26 6.49 12.59
CA GLU A 78 -7.11 7.44 11.85
C GLU A 78 -7.52 6.89 10.48
N VAL A 79 -6.56 6.29 9.76
CA VAL A 79 -6.82 5.63 8.47
C VAL A 79 -7.89 4.55 8.61
N PHE A 80 -7.75 3.69 9.63
CA PHE A 80 -8.66 2.59 9.88
C PHE A 80 -10.04 3.07 10.38
N ALA A 81 -10.09 4.08 11.24
CA ALA A 81 -11.37 4.68 11.66
C ALA A 81 -12.15 5.26 10.48
N ARG A 82 -11.46 5.96 9.56
CA ARG A 82 -12.06 6.46 8.32
C ARG A 82 -12.53 5.32 7.41
N PHE A 83 -11.74 4.25 7.30
CA PHE A 83 -12.10 3.05 6.53
C PHE A 83 -13.40 2.42 7.05
N CYS A 84 -13.47 2.11 8.35
CA CYS A 84 -14.65 1.48 8.96
C CYS A 84 -15.90 2.36 8.81
N ASN A 85 -15.77 3.67 9.08
CA ASN A 85 -16.89 4.61 8.95
C ASN A 85 -17.37 4.74 7.51
N GLY A 86 -16.45 4.78 6.54
CA GLY A 86 -16.78 4.85 5.13
C GLY A 86 -17.44 3.58 4.63
N LEU A 87 -16.90 2.42 4.96
CA LEU A 87 -17.43 1.11 4.55
C LEU A 87 -18.85 0.89 5.12
N THR A 88 -19.08 1.22 6.39
CA THR A 88 -20.40 1.14 7.03
C THR A 88 -21.43 2.01 6.31
N GLN A 89 -21.05 3.22 5.89
CA GLN A 89 -21.92 4.12 5.14
C GLN A 89 -22.22 3.57 3.75
N ILE A 90 -21.23 3.04 3.04
CA ILE A 90 -21.41 2.42 1.73
C ILE A 90 -22.39 1.24 1.83
N GLU A 91 -22.19 0.35 2.81
CA GLU A 91 -23.07 -0.80 3.01
C GLU A 91 -24.52 -0.37 3.33
N THR A 92 -24.67 0.64 4.18
CA THR A 92 -25.99 1.21 4.52
C THR A 92 -26.68 1.78 3.28
N LEU A 93 -25.94 2.48 2.42
CA LEU A 93 -26.48 3.04 1.17
C LEU A 93 -26.89 1.94 0.20
N PHE A 94 -26.10 0.87 0.04
CA PHE A 94 -26.50 -0.26 -0.80
C PHE A 94 -27.76 -0.95 -0.29
N LYS A 95 -27.85 -1.19 1.02
CA LYS A 95 -29.05 -1.77 1.64
C LYS A 95 -30.29 -0.90 1.41
N SER A 96 -30.15 0.43 1.47
CA SER A 96 -31.26 1.36 1.17
C SER A 96 -31.76 1.27 -0.28
N LYS A 97 -30.95 0.72 -1.19
CA LYS A 97 -31.26 0.47 -2.60
C LYS A 97 -31.55 -1.01 -2.89
N ASN A 98 -31.75 -1.82 -1.85
CA ASN A 98 -32.04 -3.25 -1.96
C ASN A 98 -30.91 -4.07 -2.63
N TYR A 99 -29.66 -3.63 -2.42
CA TYR A 99 -28.43 -4.36 -2.76
C TYR A 99 -27.68 -4.73 -1.48
N GLU A 100 -26.98 -5.87 -1.51
CA GLU A 100 -26.18 -6.37 -0.40
C GLU A 100 -24.81 -6.86 -0.89
N PHE A 101 -23.83 -6.91 0.01
CA PHE A 101 -22.54 -7.52 -0.28
C PHE A 101 -22.64 -9.04 -0.25
N MET A 102 -21.86 -9.70 -1.10
CA MET A 102 -21.73 -11.16 -1.09
C MET A 102 -21.00 -11.58 0.19
N TRP A 103 -21.69 -12.27 1.09
CA TRP A 103 -21.14 -12.67 2.38
C TRP A 103 -21.75 -13.97 2.88
N ASN A 104 -20.97 -14.81 3.57
CA ASN A 104 -21.51 -15.93 4.35
C ASN A 104 -20.69 -16.21 5.63
N PRO A 105 -21.25 -16.95 6.62
CA PRO A 105 -20.59 -17.16 7.91
C PRO A 105 -19.26 -17.93 7.85
N HIS A 106 -19.03 -18.73 6.81
CA HIS A 106 -17.81 -19.54 6.70
C HIS A 106 -16.66 -18.77 6.03
N LEU A 107 -16.97 -18.04 4.96
CA LEU A 107 -15.98 -17.39 4.11
C LEU A 107 -15.88 -15.87 4.35
N GLY A 108 -16.78 -15.28 5.12
CA GLY A 108 -16.87 -13.82 5.23
C GLY A 108 -17.30 -13.19 3.89
N TYR A 109 -16.72 -12.06 3.54
CA TYR A 109 -16.95 -11.40 2.26
C TYR A 109 -16.36 -12.22 1.11
N ILE A 110 -17.13 -12.35 0.03
CA ILE A 110 -16.73 -13.07 -1.17
C ILE A 110 -16.16 -12.09 -2.20
N LEU A 111 -14.96 -12.40 -2.67
CA LEU A 111 -14.22 -11.65 -3.68
C LEU A 111 -13.72 -12.62 -4.76
N THR A 112 -13.25 -12.09 -5.88
CA THR A 112 -12.84 -12.85 -7.06
C THR A 112 -11.73 -13.86 -6.74
N CYS A 113 -10.69 -13.42 -6.02
CA CYS A 113 -9.55 -14.25 -5.68
C CYS A 113 -9.73 -14.91 -4.29
N PRO A 114 -9.53 -16.24 -4.14
CA PRO A 114 -9.59 -16.92 -2.85
C PRO A 114 -8.67 -16.32 -1.77
N SER A 115 -7.56 -15.67 -2.15
CA SER A 115 -6.67 -14.99 -1.21
C SER A 115 -7.31 -13.80 -0.50
N ASN A 116 -8.39 -13.24 -1.08
CA ASN A 116 -9.06 -12.04 -0.59
C ASN A 116 -10.33 -12.38 0.22
N LEU A 117 -10.67 -13.65 0.43
CA LEU A 117 -11.82 -14.04 1.25
C LEU A 117 -11.68 -13.57 2.72
N GLY A 118 -12.80 -13.57 3.44
CA GLY A 118 -12.88 -13.20 4.84
C GLY A 118 -13.14 -11.71 4.99
N THR A 119 -12.13 -10.99 5.44
CA THR A 119 -12.18 -9.53 5.58
C THR A 119 -11.90 -8.80 4.27
N GLY A 120 -11.21 -9.45 3.31
CA GLY A 120 -10.61 -8.77 2.16
C GLY A 120 -9.58 -7.70 2.53
N LEU A 121 -9.24 -7.55 3.82
CA LEU A 121 -8.54 -6.38 4.32
C LEU A 121 -7.04 -6.49 4.09
N ARG A 122 -6.50 -5.58 3.28
CA ARG A 122 -5.06 -5.34 3.19
C ARG A 122 -4.71 -4.04 3.92
N ALA A 123 -4.33 -4.15 5.20
CA ALA A 123 -3.74 -3.05 5.95
C ALA A 123 -2.22 -3.06 5.75
N GLY A 124 -1.64 -1.90 5.42
CA GLY A 124 -0.22 -1.83 5.14
C GLY A 124 0.37 -0.43 5.23
N VAL A 125 1.69 -0.36 5.16
CA VAL A 125 2.47 0.88 5.21
C VAL A 125 3.56 0.85 4.14
N HIS A 126 3.87 2.02 3.60
CA HIS A 126 5.16 2.23 2.94
C HIS A 126 6.19 2.58 4.02
N ILE A 127 7.13 1.67 4.29
CA ILE A 127 8.16 1.82 5.32
C ILE A 127 9.57 1.74 4.71
N LYS A 128 10.45 2.62 5.16
CA LYS A 128 11.86 2.68 4.73
C LYS A 128 12.72 1.81 5.64
N LEU A 129 13.21 0.69 5.09
CA LEU A 129 14.03 -0.32 5.77
C LEU A 129 15.34 -0.60 4.96
N PRO A 130 16.21 0.40 4.75
CA PRO A 130 17.40 0.24 3.91
C PRO A 130 18.43 -0.77 4.44
N LEU A 131 18.45 -1.02 5.75
CA LEU A 131 19.33 -1.99 6.40
C LEU A 131 18.66 -3.35 6.54
N LEU A 132 17.51 -3.39 7.22
CA LEU A 132 16.75 -4.62 7.46
C LEU A 132 16.30 -5.25 6.16
N GLY A 133 15.93 -4.45 5.16
CA GLY A 133 15.57 -4.94 3.83
C GLY A 133 16.68 -5.71 3.10
N LYS A 134 17.94 -5.56 3.51
CA LYS A 134 19.11 -6.29 2.99
C LYS A 134 19.57 -7.43 3.91
N HIS A 135 18.99 -7.53 5.10
CA HIS A 135 19.37 -8.54 6.08
C HIS A 135 18.85 -9.92 5.66
N GLU A 136 19.68 -10.96 5.78
CA GLU A 136 19.36 -12.33 5.32
C GLU A 136 18.08 -12.89 5.96
N LYS A 137 17.82 -12.52 7.22
CA LYS A 137 16.62 -12.95 7.98
C LYS A 137 15.36 -12.14 7.72
N PHE A 138 15.37 -11.14 6.83
CA PHE A 138 14.22 -10.25 6.66
C PHE A 138 12.94 -10.99 6.27
N LEU A 139 13.03 -11.94 5.33
CA LEU A 139 11.88 -12.75 4.91
C LEU A 139 11.36 -13.65 6.03
N GLU A 140 12.27 -14.18 6.86
CA GLU A 140 11.91 -15.01 8.01
C GLU A 140 11.17 -14.20 9.07
N VAL A 141 11.66 -12.98 9.36
CA VAL A 141 11.00 -12.04 10.27
C VAL A 141 9.60 -11.68 9.78
N LEU A 142 9.44 -11.34 8.50
CA LEU A 142 8.12 -11.03 7.92
C LEU A 142 7.16 -12.23 8.06
N LYS A 143 7.63 -13.44 7.75
CA LYS A 143 6.83 -14.66 7.88
C LYS A 143 6.41 -14.91 9.33
N TRP A 144 7.31 -14.73 10.29
CA TRP A 144 7.01 -14.90 11.72
C TRP A 144 5.98 -13.88 12.21
N LEU A 145 6.06 -12.64 11.71
CA LEU A 145 5.11 -11.57 11.99
C LEU A 145 3.79 -11.68 11.20
N ARG A 146 3.63 -12.70 10.34
CA ARG A 146 2.48 -12.84 9.43
C ARG A 146 2.29 -11.63 8.51
N LEU A 147 3.41 -11.02 8.11
CA LEU A 147 3.47 -9.91 7.17
C LEU A 147 3.99 -10.38 5.82
N GLN A 148 3.63 -9.64 4.78
CA GLN A 148 4.15 -9.78 3.43
C GLN A 148 4.71 -8.45 2.94
N LYS A 149 5.69 -8.51 2.03
CA LYS A 149 6.25 -7.33 1.35
C LYS A 149 5.89 -7.32 -0.14
N ARG A 150 5.60 -6.14 -0.68
CA ARG A 150 5.50 -5.83 -2.11
C ARG A 150 6.49 -4.70 -2.46
N GLY A 151 6.73 -4.46 -3.75
CA GLY A 151 7.49 -3.29 -4.19
C GLY A 151 6.73 -1.99 -3.98
N THR A 152 7.39 -0.87 -4.21
CA THR A 152 6.86 0.47 -3.88
C THR A 152 5.62 0.85 -4.69
N GLY A 153 5.42 0.26 -5.88
CA GLY A 153 4.25 0.44 -6.73
C GLY A 153 3.27 -0.74 -6.72
N GLY A 154 3.39 -1.68 -5.76
CA GLY A 154 2.48 -2.83 -5.67
C GLY A 154 3.13 -4.18 -6.01
N VAL A 155 2.29 -5.18 -6.31
CA VAL A 155 2.67 -6.61 -6.30
C VAL A 155 3.73 -6.98 -7.35
N ASP A 156 3.73 -6.27 -8.49
CA ASP A 156 4.61 -6.56 -9.63
C ASP A 156 5.79 -5.58 -9.74
N THR A 157 6.05 -4.76 -8.71
CA THR A 157 7.11 -3.73 -8.76
C THR A 157 8.29 -4.09 -7.85
N ALA A 158 9.46 -3.51 -8.15
CA ALA A 158 10.64 -3.61 -7.28
C ALA A 158 10.55 -2.59 -6.12
N ALA A 159 11.19 -2.89 -5.00
CA ALA A 159 11.40 -1.92 -3.93
C ALA A 159 12.45 -0.88 -4.37
N VAL A 160 12.09 0.40 -4.34
CA VAL A 160 13.00 1.50 -4.70
C VAL A 160 13.51 2.17 -3.42
N GLY A 161 14.83 2.40 -3.33
CA GLY A 161 15.41 3.18 -2.22
C GLY A 161 15.27 2.55 -0.82
N GLY A 162 15.04 1.25 -0.72
CA GLY A 162 14.78 0.56 0.55
C GLY A 162 13.40 0.83 1.13
N VAL A 163 12.45 1.32 0.32
CA VAL A 163 11.04 1.49 0.70
C VAL A 163 10.26 0.24 0.32
N PHE A 164 9.57 -0.36 1.28
CA PHE A 164 8.77 -1.56 1.11
C PHE A 164 7.31 -1.27 1.44
N ASP A 165 6.41 -1.83 0.64
CA ASP A 165 5.00 -1.95 1.00
C ASP A 165 4.84 -3.20 1.88
N VAL A 166 4.65 -3.00 3.18
CA VAL A 166 4.50 -4.07 4.17
C VAL A 166 3.05 -4.12 4.63
N SER A 167 2.43 -5.30 4.56
CA SER A 167 1.01 -5.51 4.90
C SER A 167 0.78 -6.85 5.59
N ASN A 168 -0.37 -7.05 6.22
CA ASN A 168 -0.79 -8.37 6.71
C ASN A 168 -0.79 -9.40 5.57
N ALA A 169 -0.45 -10.66 5.87
CA ALA A 169 -0.49 -11.77 4.91
C ALA A 169 -1.86 -12.46 4.89
N ASP A 170 -2.53 -12.55 6.04
CA ASP A 170 -3.82 -13.24 6.18
C ASP A 170 -5.02 -12.33 5.97
N ARG A 171 -6.16 -12.90 5.56
CA ARG A 171 -7.43 -12.19 5.33
C ARG A 171 -8.64 -12.89 5.94
N LEU A 172 -8.59 -14.22 5.99
CA LEU A 172 -9.64 -15.10 6.50
C LEU A 172 -9.25 -15.70 7.86
N GLY A 173 -10.23 -15.86 8.75
CA GLY A 173 -10.03 -16.40 10.09
C GLY A 173 -9.58 -15.39 11.15
N PHE A 174 -9.53 -14.10 10.77
CA PHE A 174 -9.22 -12.97 11.65
C PHE A 174 -10.21 -11.84 11.37
N SER A 175 -10.50 -11.03 12.39
CA SER A 175 -11.23 -9.77 12.24
C SER A 175 -10.34 -8.67 11.67
N GLU A 176 -10.97 -7.63 11.13
CA GLU A 176 -10.29 -6.44 10.61
C GLU A 176 -9.40 -5.79 11.68
N VAL A 177 -9.87 -5.73 12.92
CA VAL A 177 -9.14 -5.14 14.05
C VAL A 177 -7.89 -5.96 14.38
N GLU A 178 -8.00 -7.29 14.43
CA GLU A 178 -6.86 -8.18 14.67
C GLU A 178 -5.80 -8.06 13.58
N LEU A 179 -6.22 -8.00 12.32
CA LEU A 179 -5.30 -7.83 11.18
C LEU A 179 -4.57 -6.49 11.23
N VAL A 180 -5.27 -5.39 11.55
CA VAL A 180 -4.63 -4.08 11.71
C VAL A 180 -3.67 -4.08 12.89
N GLN A 181 -4.03 -4.73 14.00
CA GLN A 181 -3.16 -4.83 15.17
C GLN A 181 -1.87 -5.59 14.86
N ILE A 182 -1.96 -6.71 14.12
CA ILE A 182 -0.79 -7.45 13.60
C ILE A 182 0.14 -6.53 12.80
N VAL A 183 -0.42 -5.69 11.94
CA VAL A 183 0.37 -4.73 11.14
C VAL A 183 1.01 -3.67 12.03
N VAL A 184 0.27 -3.07 12.96
CA VAL A 184 0.80 -2.04 13.87
C VAL A 184 1.97 -2.58 14.69
N ASP A 185 1.80 -3.75 15.31
CA ASP A 185 2.83 -4.36 16.16
C ASP A 185 4.05 -4.80 15.34
N GLY A 186 3.82 -5.43 14.19
CA GLY A 186 4.89 -5.86 13.30
C GLY A 186 5.68 -4.68 12.72
N VAL A 187 5.02 -3.63 12.25
CA VAL A 187 5.68 -2.42 11.71
C VAL A 187 6.50 -1.70 12.79
N LYS A 188 6.00 -1.66 14.04
CA LYS A 188 6.75 -1.11 15.16
C LYS A 188 8.03 -1.91 15.40
N LEU A 189 7.95 -3.23 15.45
CA LEU A 189 9.12 -4.09 15.62
C LEU A 189 10.12 -3.97 14.46
N LEU A 190 9.65 -3.92 13.22
CA LEU A 190 10.51 -3.71 12.04
C LEU A 190 11.25 -2.36 12.13
N SER A 191 10.56 -1.32 12.61
CA SER A 191 11.17 0.00 12.83
C SER A 191 12.23 -0.04 13.92
N GLU A 192 11.97 -0.76 15.02
CA GLU A 192 12.95 -0.96 16.10
C GLU A 192 14.17 -1.75 15.59
N MET A 193 13.96 -2.84 14.83
CA MET A 193 15.05 -3.62 14.24
C MET A 193 15.92 -2.79 13.29
N GLU A 194 15.32 -1.97 12.43
CA GLU A 194 16.05 -1.07 11.53
C GLU A 194 16.96 -0.10 12.30
N GLN A 195 16.49 0.45 13.43
CA GLN A 195 17.26 1.38 14.26
C GLN A 195 18.44 0.72 14.99
N HIS A 196 18.38 -0.59 15.24
CA HIS A 196 19.44 -1.34 15.93
C HIS A 196 20.47 -1.95 14.98
N LEU A 197 20.21 -1.97 13.66
CA LEU A 197 21.18 -2.44 12.68
C LEU A 197 22.29 -1.39 12.48
N PRO A 198 23.55 -1.82 12.35
CA PRO A 198 24.65 -0.89 12.13
C PRO A 198 24.45 -0.17 10.78
N PRO A 199 24.79 1.13 10.69
CA PRO A 199 24.74 1.85 9.42
C PRO A 199 25.64 1.16 8.39
N PRO A 200 25.34 1.31 7.08
CA PRO A 200 26.18 0.71 6.06
C PRO A 200 27.58 1.31 6.18
N PRO A 201 28.66 0.54 5.89
CA PRO A 201 30.01 1.07 5.96
C PRO A 201 30.10 2.32 5.09
N THR A 202 30.47 3.45 5.70
CA THR A 202 30.78 4.67 4.97
C THR A 202 31.84 4.34 3.93
N PRO A 203 31.65 4.66 2.64
CA PRO A 203 32.75 4.49 1.70
C PRO A 203 33.93 5.29 2.23
N LEU A 204 35.04 4.60 2.48
CA LEU A 204 36.31 5.24 2.82
C LEU A 204 36.57 6.27 1.72
N LEU A 205 36.59 7.56 2.09
CA LEU A 205 37.11 8.60 1.21
C LEU A 205 38.43 8.08 0.62
N PRO A 206 38.60 7.98 -0.71
CA PRO A 206 39.84 7.51 -1.28
C PRO A 206 40.95 8.46 -0.81
N ASN A 207 41.89 7.91 -0.04
CA ASN A 207 43.16 8.49 0.40
C ASN A 207 43.41 9.94 -0.07
N LEU A 208 43.06 10.92 0.76
CA LEU A 208 43.62 12.27 0.63
C LEU A 208 45.11 12.17 0.97
N LEU A 209 45.94 12.13 -0.08
CA LEU A 209 47.39 12.31 0.01
C LEU A 209 47.71 13.60 0.80
N PRO A 210 48.73 13.61 1.67
CA PRO A 210 49.05 14.79 2.48
C PRO A 210 49.58 15.91 1.57
N GLY A 211 48.84 17.01 1.43
CA GLY A 211 49.36 18.17 0.70
C GLY A 211 48.39 19.22 0.18
N GLN A 212 47.07 19.07 0.32
CA GLN A 212 46.14 20.14 -0.07
C GLN A 212 45.10 20.37 1.03
N CYS A 213 45.29 21.46 1.78
CA CYS A 213 44.30 22.00 2.69
C CYS A 213 43.29 22.82 1.87
N PRO A 214 42.00 22.45 1.77
CA PRO A 214 40.97 23.38 1.34
C PRO A 214 40.54 24.26 2.54
N PRO A 215 40.07 25.49 2.30
CA PRO A 215 39.85 26.46 3.36
C PRO A 215 38.66 26.07 4.25
N CYS A 216 38.74 26.45 5.52
CA CYS A 216 37.69 26.30 6.52
C CYS A 216 36.32 26.75 5.97
N ILE A 217 35.35 25.84 5.94
CA ILE A 217 33.93 26.17 5.81
C ILE A 217 33.24 25.64 7.07
N PRO A 218 32.47 26.48 7.79
CA PRO A 218 31.88 26.10 9.07
C PRO A 218 30.68 25.14 8.86
N LEU A 219 30.62 24.16 9.76
CA LEU A 219 29.45 23.62 10.46
C LEU A 219 28.04 23.71 9.82
N LEU A 220 27.35 22.56 9.95
CA LEU A 220 25.92 22.28 9.76
C LEU A 220 25.43 22.23 8.31
N PHE A 221 25.00 21.04 7.87
CA PHE A 221 23.62 20.81 7.41
C PHE A 221 23.29 19.31 7.49
N ALA A 222 22.29 18.98 8.31
CA ALA A 222 21.58 17.73 8.24
C ALA A 222 20.67 17.75 6.99
N THR A 223 20.80 16.77 6.11
CA THR A 223 19.88 16.58 4.99
C THR A 223 18.97 15.38 5.26
N TRP A 224 17.76 15.72 5.68
CA TRP A 224 16.55 14.93 5.51
C TRP A 224 16.32 14.70 4.02
N GLN A 225 15.97 13.48 3.63
CA GLN A 225 15.37 13.25 2.31
C GLN A 225 14.12 12.39 2.45
N LEU A 226 13.02 13.15 2.45
CA LEU A 226 11.65 12.74 2.17
C LEU A 226 11.58 11.93 0.87
N SER A 227 10.68 10.96 0.86
CA SER A 227 10.32 10.12 -0.29
C SER A 227 10.02 10.93 -1.55
N PRO A 228 10.24 10.38 -2.75
CA PRO A 228 9.24 10.46 -3.81
C PRO A 228 7.98 9.69 -3.38
#